data_AF-A0A2P5P898-F1
#
_entry.id   AF-A0A2P5P898-F1
#
_cell.length_a   1.000
_cell.length_b   1.000
_cell.length_c   1.000
_cell.angle_alpha   90.00
_cell.angle_beta   90.00
_cell.angle_gamma   90.00
#
_symmetry.space_group_name_H-M   'P 1'
#
loop_
_entity.id
_entity.type
_entity.pdbx_description
1 polymer ?
#
loop_
_entity_poly.entity_id
_entity_poly.type
_entity_poly.pdbx_seq_one_letter_code
_entity_poly.pdbx_strand_id
1 'polypeptide(L)'
;MTDKTIIQLAVFEAPARRVYDALMNSEQHSAFTGDTASIDARMGGRFKAYGDYISGTFREIVPGKKIVQDWRASDWPPGVFSIVTIQLQGKNEVTTLRLTQEGVPETFAEEISQGWHDFYWDRLREYLEKDGH
;
A
#
# COMPACT_ATOMS: atom_id res chain seq x y z
N MET A 1 9.50 1.53 -23.65
CA MET A 1 9.60 0.73 -22.42
C MET A 1 8.25 0.10 -22.23
N THR A 2 8.17 -1.21 -22.01
CA THR A 2 6.89 -1.88 -21.76
C THR A 2 6.59 -1.81 -20.27
N ASP A 3 5.35 -1.48 -19.93
CA ASP A 3 4.85 -1.51 -18.57
C ASP A 3 3.74 -2.55 -18.42
N LYS A 4 3.42 -2.86 -17.16
CA LYS A 4 2.32 -3.75 -16.77
C LYS A 4 1.45 -3.04 -15.74
N THR A 5 0.19 -3.49 -15.71
CA THR A 5 -0.76 -3.14 -14.64
C THR A 5 -0.95 -4.35 -13.73
N ILE A 6 -0.78 -4.13 -12.44
CA ILE A 6 -1.04 -5.12 -11.39
C ILE A 6 -2.40 -4.81 -10.79
N ILE A 7 -3.27 -5.82 -10.67
CA ILE A 7 -4.57 -5.71 -10.01
C ILE A 7 -4.67 -6.82 -8.99
N GLN A 8 -4.91 -6.46 -7.73
CA GLN A 8 -5.07 -7.41 -6.65
C GLN A 8 -6.28 -7.08 -5.78
N LEU A 9 -6.86 -8.12 -5.20
CA LEU A 9 -7.92 -8.02 -4.20
C LEU A 9 -7.44 -8.68 -2.92
N ALA A 10 -7.62 -8.00 -1.80
CA ALA A 10 -7.37 -8.54 -0.47
C ALA A 10 -8.61 -8.33 0.40
N VAL A 11 -8.90 -9.29 1.27
CA VAL A 11 -10.01 -9.21 2.22
C VAL A 11 -9.45 -9.26 3.64
N PHE A 12 -9.93 -8.37 4.49
CA PHE A 12 -9.53 -8.25 5.88
C PHE A 12 -10.76 -8.29 6.78
N GLU A 13 -10.70 -9.06 7.86
CA GLU A 13 -11.72 -9.10 8.92
C GLU A 13 -11.54 -7.91 9.88
N ALA A 14 -11.55 -6.70 9.32
CA ALA A 14 -11.51 -5.45 10.08
C ALA A 14 -12.29 -4.33 9.36
N PRO A 15 -12.78 -3.30 10.09
CA PRO A 15 -13.36 -2.10 9.52
C PRO A 15 -12.43 -1.38 8.54
N ALA A 16 -13.01 -0.78 7.50
CA ALA A 16 -12.23 -0.07 6.48
C ALA A 16 -11.37 1.06 7.06
N ARG A 17 -11.83 1.68 8.15
CA ARG A 17 -11.06 2.68 8.89
C ARG A 17 -9.78 2.09 9.48
N ARG A 18 -9.81 0.89 10.07
CA ARG A 18 -8.63 0.23 10.63
C ARG A 18 -7.61 -0.10 9.56
N VAL A 19 -8.07 -0.68 8.44
CA VAL A 19 -7.23 -0.97 7.27
C VAL A 19 -6.59 0.32 6.74
N TYR A 20 -7.38 1.38 6.62
CA TYR A 20 -6.91 2.69 6.15
C TYR A 20 -5.86 3.29 7.09
N ASP A 21 -6.13 3.30 8.39
CA ASP A 21 -5.24 3.87 9.40
C ASP A 21 -3.90 3.13 9.43
N ALA A 22 -3.92 1.79 9.33
CA ALA A 22 -2.70 0.99 9.22
C ALA A 22 -1.85 1.37 7.99
N LEU A 23 -2.50 1.63 6.85
CA LEU A 23 -1.80 2.04 5.63
C LEU A 23 -1.26 3.47 5.69
N MET A 24 -1.92 4.39 6.41
CA MET A 24 -1.65 5.83 6.36
C MET A 24 -0.98 6.41 7.61
N ASN A 25 -0.77 5.62 8.66
CA ASN A 25 -0.10 6.05 9.89
C ASN A 25 1.30 5.43 9.98
N SER A 26 2.33 6.24 10.23
CA SER A 26 3.73 5.75 10.24
C SER A 26 3.99 4.66 11.29
N GLU A 27 3.42 4.80 12.48
CA GLU A 27 3.61 3.84 13.58
C GLU A 27 2.93 2.50 13.24
N GLN A 28 1.66 2.54 12.84
CA GLN A 28 0.93 1.31 12.47
C GLN A 28 1.52 0.66 11.22
N HIS A 29 1.92 1.46 10.22
CA HIS A 29 2.56 0.96 9.02
C HIS A 29 3.87 0.27 9.34
N SER A 30 4.68 0.86 10.22
CA SER A 30 5.91 0.23 10.68
C SER A 30 5.64 -1.06 11.46
N ALA A 31 4.61 -1.05 12.31
CA ALA A 31 4.24 -2.20 13.12
C ALA A 31 3.81 -3.40 12.27
N PHE A 32 2.94 -3.22 11.26
CA PHE A 32 2.50 -4.36 10.44
C PHE A 32 3.57 -4.78 9.43
N THR A 33 4.32 -3.85 8.85
CA THR A 33 5.38 -4.20 7.89
C THR A 33 6.60 -4.81 8.58
N GLY A 34 6.81 -4.57 9.87
CA GLY A 34 7.99 -5.03 10.61
C GLY A 34 9.27 -4.26 10.29
N ASP A 35 9.16 -3.12 9.60
CA ASP A 35 10.28 -2.24 9.24
C ASP A 35 9.84 -0.77 9.30
N THR A 36 10.78 0.16 9.26
CA THR A 36 10.52 1.58 9.44
C THR A 36 9.73 2.16 8.26
N ALA A 37 8.66 2.89 8.57
CA ALA A 37 7.89 3.70 7.64
C ALA A 37 7.79 5.15 8.10
N SER A 38 7.77 6.08 7.14
CA SER A 38 7.56 7.51 7.37
C SER A 38 6.47 7.99 6.41
N ILE A 39 5.39 8.57 6.94
CA ILE A 39 4.19 8.90 6.17
C ILE A 39 3.71 10.31 6.53
N ASP A 40 3.76 11.23 5.57
CA ASP A 40 3.11 12.54 5.62
C ASP A 40 1.72 12.43 4.97
N ALA A 41 0.70 12.04 5.75
CA ALA A 41 -0.64 11.69 5.28
C ALA A 41 -1.51 12.89 4.85
N ARG A 42 -1.04 13.64 3.85
CA ARG A 42 -1.76 14.76 3.22
C ARG A 42 -1.51 14.78 1.72
N MET A 43 -2.36 15.50 0.99
CA MET A 43 -2.16 15.74 -0.44
C MET A 43 -0.78 16.35 -0.72
N GLY A 44 0.00 15.73 -1.61
CA GLY A 44 1.39 16.11 -1.90
C GLY A 44 2.41 15.74 -0.82
N GLY A 45 1.96 15.11 0.28
CA GLY A 45 2.82 14.56 1.31
C GLY A 45 3.57 13.33 0.80
N ARG A 46 4.78 13.12 1.32
CA ARG A 46 5.66 12.01 0.91
C ARG A 46 5.54 10.84 1.87
N PHE A 47 5.83 9.65 1.37
CA PHE A 47 5.99 8.47 2.19
C PHE A 47 7.25 7.69 1.82
N LYS A 48 7.73 6.91 2.78
CA LYS A 48 8.78 5.90 2.63
C LYS A 48 8.42 4.67 3.46
N ALA A 49 8.77 3.49 2.98
CA ALA A 49 8.58 2.22 3.69
C ALA A 49 9.74 1.27 3.41
N TYR A 50 9.94 0.28 4.29
CA TYR A 50 11.04 -0.70 4.23
C TYR A 50 12.42 -0.06 4.13
N GLY A 51 12.73 0.85 5.07
CA GLY A 51 14.06 1.47 5.12
C GLY A 51 14.44 2.21 3.83
N ASP A 52 13.51 2.98 3.28
CA ASP A 52 13.63 3.74 2.02
C ASP A 52 13.62 2.90 0.73
N TYR A 53 13.40 1.57 0.80
CA TYR A 53 13.23 0.74 -0.39
C TYR A 53 12.03 1.19 -1.23
N ILE A 54 10.92 1.53 -0.58
CA ILE A 54 9.73 2.09 -1.21
C ILE A 54 9.67 3.58 -0.91
N SER A 55 9.35 4.39 -1.92
CA SER A 55 9.06 5.81 -1.73
C SER A 55 8.03 6.34 -2.72
N GLY A 56 7.40 7.45 -2.34
CA GLY A 56 6.38 8.06 -3.17
C GLY A 56 5.75 9.32 -2.61
N THR A 57 4.70 9.79 -3.29
CA THR A 57 3.93 11.00 -2.93
C THR A 57 2.44 10.74 -3.07
N PHE A 58 1.64 11.22 -2.12
CA PHE A 58 0.19 11.10 -2.18
C PHE A 58 -0.41 12.09 -3.18
N ARG A 59 -1.22 11.55 -4.09
CA ARG A 59 -1.91 12.29 -5.16
C ARG A 59 -3.40 12.49 -4.88
N GLU A 60 -4.01 11.58 -4.15
CA GLU A 60 -5.42 11.66 -3.74
C GLU A 60 -5.59 10.91 -2.43
N ILE A 61 -6.31 11.53 -1.49
CA ILE A 61 -6.59 10.94 -0.18
C ILE A 61 -8.08 11.13 0.10
N VAL A 62 -8.81 10.02 0.21
CA VAL A 62 -10.19 9.99 0.70
C VAL A 62 -10.22 9.10 1.93
N PRO A 63 -10.27 9.68 3.15
CA PRO A 63 -10.19 8.93 4.41
C PRO A 63 -11.14 7.72 4.45
N GLY A 64 -10.58 6.55 4.80
CA GLY A 64 -11.32 5.30 4.90
C GLY A 64 -11.83 4.71 3.58
N LYS A 65 -11.49 5.29 2.43
CA LYS A 65 -12.06 4.88 1.12
C LYS A 65 -11.04 4.73 0.00
N LYS A 66 -10.12 5.68 -0.17
CA LYS A 66 -9.24 5.70 -1.34
C LYS A 66 -7.91 6.38 -1.04
N ILE A 67 -6.84 5.81 -1.59
CA ILE A 67 -5.49 6.37 -1.59
C ILE A 67 -4.97 6.26 -3.02
N VAL A 68 -4.45 7.35 -3.58
CA VAL A 68 -3.71 7.34 -4.85
C VAL A 68 -2.34 7.92 -4.59
N GLN A 69 -1.30 7.25 -5.07
CA GLN A 69 0.08 7.65 -4.84
C GLN A 69 0.97 7.37 -6.04
N ASP A 70 1.91 8.28 -6.30
CA ASP A 70 3.10 7.92 -7.07
C ASP A 70 3.92 6.96 -6.20
N TRP A 71 4.43 5.90 -6.80
CA TRP A 71 5.13 4.83 -6.10
C TRP A 71 6.34 4.38 -6.91
N ARG A 72 7.47 4.16 -6.24
CA ARG A 72 8.63 3.49 -6.83
C ARG A 72 9.38 2.67 -5.80
N ALA A 73 10.07 1.65 -6.30
CA ALA A 73 11.15 0.99 -5.58
C ALA A 73 12.48 1.70 -5.86
N SER A 74 13.43 1.54 -4.92
CA SER A 74 14.75 2.17 -4.95
C SER A 74 15.67 1.60 -6.04
N ASP A 75 15.46 0.33 -6.42
CA ASP A 75 16.17 -0.41 -7.48
C ASP A 75 15.66 -0.09 -8.89
N TRP A 76 14.55 0.64 -9.01
CA TRP A 76 14.05 1.09 -10.31
C TRP A 76 14.92 2.21 -10.90
N PRO A 77 14.99 2.31 -12.24
CA PRO A 77 15.71 3.40 -12.89
C PRO A 77 15.27 4.77 -12.39
N PRO A 78 16.21 5.75 -12.28
CA PRO A 78 15.87 7.09 -11.82
C PRO A 78 14.73 7.73 -12.62
N GLY A 79 13.77 8.33 -11.92
CA GLY A 79 12.64 9.02 -12.54
C GLY A 79 11.49 8.10 -13.00
N VAL A 80 11.62 6.78 -12.83
CA VAL A 80 10.53 5.83 -13.11
C VAL A 80 9.64 5.69 -11.89
N PHE A 81 8.34 5.97 -12.09
CA PHE A 81 7.30 5.84 -11.08
C PHE A 81 6.10 5.11 -11.69
N SER A 82 5.40 4.38 -10.82
CA SER A 82 4.09 3.79 -11.07
C SER A 82 3.03 4.55 -10.29
N ILE A 83 1.76 4.35 -10.64
CA ILE A 83 0.62 4.88 -9.88
C ILE A 83 -0.05 3.75 -9.15
N VAL A 84 -0.09 3.83 -7.82
CA VAL A 84 -0.83 2.91 -6.98
C VAL A 84 -2.15 3.55 -6.56
N THR A 85 -3.25 2.88 -6.87
CA THR A 85 -4.60 3.19 -6.36
C THR A 85 -5.05 2.08 -5.44
N ILE A 86 -5.35 2.43 -4.19
CA ILE A 86 -5.96 1.55 -3.20
C ILE A 86 -7.39 2.03 -2.96
N GLN A 87 -8.35 1.12 -3.07
CA GLN A 87 -9.76 1.38 -2.79
C GLN A 87 -10.24 0.41 -1.70
N LEU A 88 -10.95 0.95 -0.71
CA LEU A 88 -11.48 0.20 0.42
C LEU A 88 -13.01 0.19 0.36
N GLN A 89 -13.58 -1.00 0.50
CA GLN A 89 -15.03 -1.21 0.60
C GLN A 89 -15.31 -2.02 1.86
N GLY A 90 -15.79 -1.35 2.90
CA GLY A 90 -16.16 -1.97 4.18
C GLY A 90 -17.64 -2.38 4.22
N LYS A 91 -17.93 -3.57 4.75
CA LYS A 91 -19.27 -4.07 5.07
C LYS A 91 -19.19 -5.05 6.24
N ASN A 92 -20.00 -4.84 7.29
CA ASN A 92 -20.13 -5.74 8.44
C ASN A 92 -18.78 -6.15 9.05
N GLU A 93 -17.93 -5.19 9.43
CA GLU A 93 -16.58 -5.42 9.97
C GLU A 93 -15.60 -6.14 9.03
N VAL A 94 -15.95 -6.36 7.77
CA VAL A 94 -15.07 -6.91 6.73
C VAL A 94 -14.75 -5.83 5.70
N THR A 95 -13.50 -5.76 5.26
CA THR A 95 -13.06 -4.82 4.22
C THR A 95 -12.48 -5.55 3.04
N THR A 96 -13.01 -5.27 1.86
CA THR A 96 -12.36 -5.61 0.59
C THR A 96 -11.49 -4.44 0.16
N LEU A 97 -10.20 -4.70 0.03
CA LEU A 97 -9.22 -3.80 -0.55
C LEU A 97 -8.99 -4.19 -2.01
N ARG A 98 -9.04 -3.20 -2.90
CA ARG A 98 -8.59 -3.34 -4.29
C ARG A 98 -7.35 -2.50 -4.51
N LEU A 99 -6.26 -3.14 -4.92
CA LEU A 99 -5.05 -2.51 -5.41
C LEU A 99 -5.11 -2.48 -6.95
N THR A 100 -4.77 -1.34 -7.54
CA THR A 100 -4.45 -1.20 -8.96
C THR A 100 -3.16 -0.41 -9.07
N GLN A 101 -2.11 -1.02 -9.61
CA GLN A 101 -0.82 -0.38 -9.82
C GLN A 101 -0.48 -0.35 -11.31
N GLU A 102 -0.43 0.86 -11.88
CA GLU A 102 -0.22 1.11 -13.30
C GLU A 102 1.19 1.65 -13.55
N GLY A 103 1.79 1.32 -14.70
CA GLY A 103 3.12 1.82 -15.07
C GLY A 103 4.29 1.08 -14.40
N VAL A 104 4.08 -0.17 -13.97
CA VAL A 104 5.15 -1.00 -13.42
C VAL A 104 6.05 -1.47 -14.56
N PRO A 105 7.38 -1.27 -14.53
CA PRO A 105 8.24 -1.78 -15.59
C PRO A 105 8.15 -3.30 -15.66
N GLU A 106 8.02 -3.84 -16.88
CA GLU A 106 7.72 -5.27 -17.10
C GLU A 106 8.69 -6.22 -16.38
N THR A 107 9.97 -5.85 -16.28
CA THR A 107 11.00 -6.64 -15.59
C THR A 107 10.79 -6.80 -14.09
N PHE A 108 10.05 -5.89 -13.45
CA PHE A 108 9.78 -5.91 -12.01
C PHE A 108 8.34 -6.31 -11.68
N ALA A 109 7.48 -6.49 -12.69
CA ALA A 109 6.03 -6.65 -12.47
C ALA A 109 5.68 -7.89 -11.64
N GLU A 110 6.36 -9.01 -11.87
CA GLU A 110 6.15 -10.25 -11.11
C GLU A 110 6.60 -10.10 -9.65
N GLU A 111 7.81 -9.57 -9.44
CA GLU A 111 8.37 -9.32 -8.11
C GLU A 111 7.51 -8.36 -7.29
N ILE A 112 7.09 -7.22 -7.88
CA ILE A 112 6.22 -6.26 -7.19
C ILE A 112 4.85 -6.87 -6.88
N SER A 113 4.29 -7.65 -7.80
CA SER A 113 3.01 -8.33 -7.56
C SER A 113 3.13 -9.28 -6.36
N GLN A 114 4.18 -10.11 -6.32
CA GLN A 114 4.42 -11.02 -5.20
C GLN A 114 4.70 -10.25 -3.89
N GLY A 115 5.47 -9.16 -3.97
CA GLY A 115 5.80 -8.36 -2.80
C GLY A 115 4.59 -7.71 -2.12
N TRP A 116 3.57 -7.29 -2.87
CA TRP A 116 2.30 -6.82 -2.27
C TRP A 116 1.62 -7.92 -1.44
N HIS A 117 1.67 -9.18 -1.86
CA HIS A 117 1.12 -10.28 -1.08
C HIS A 117 1.95 -10.53 0.19
N ASP A 118 3.24 -10.80 0.01
CA ASP A 118 4.10 -11.32 1.08
C ASP A 118 4.43 -10.27 2.14
N PHE A 119 4.60 -9.01 1.72
CA PHE A 119 5.06 -7.94 2.60
C PHE A 119 3.93 -7.04 3.07
N TYR A 120 2.82 -6.93 2.32
CA TYR A 120 1.68 -6.09 2.71
C TYR A 120 0.47 -6.90 3.15
N TRP A 121 -0.16 -7.67 2.26
CA TRP A 121 -1.48 -8.24 2.55
C TRP A 121 -1.46 -9.29 3.65
N ASP A 122 -0.48 -10.19 3.64
CA ASP A 122 -0.41 -11.24 4.65
C ASP A 122 -0.05 -10.65 6.02
N ARG A 123 0.91 -9.74 6.07
CA ARG A 123 1.30 -9.06 7.31
C ARG A 123 0.22 -8.16 7.87
N LEU A 124 -0.48 -7.41 7.02
CA LEU A 124 -1.59 -6.54 7.43
C LEU A 124 -2.75 -7.38 7.99
N ARG A 125 -3.02 -8.55 7.41
CA ARG A 125 -4.02 -9.48 7.94
C ARG A 125 -3.67 -9.92 9.36
N GLU A 126 -2.45 -10.41 9.56
CA GLU A 126 -1.99 -10.83 10.89
C GLU A 126 -2.02 -9.69 11.91
N TYR A 127 -1.64 -8.47 11.51
CA TYR A 127 -1.67 -7.29 12.38
C TYR A 127 -3.09 -6.94 12.83
N LEU A 128 -4.05 -6.97 11.91
CA LEU A 128 -5.44 -6.62 12.19
C LEU A 128 -6.15 -7.66 13.07
N GLU A 129 -5.79 -8.93 12.95
CA GLU A 129 -6.32 -10.01 13.80
C GLU A 129 -5.81 -9.92 15.25
N LYS A 130 -4.53 -9.55 15.44
CA LYS A 130 -3.91 -9.44 16.77
C LYS A 130 -4.42 -8.27 17.59
N ASP A 131 -4.79 -7.17 16.95
CA ASP A 131 -5.22 -5.95 17.64
C ASP A 131 -6.74 -5.90 17.91
N GLY A 132 -7.43 -7.03 17.73
CA GLY A 132 -8.87 -7.21 18.02
C GLY A 132 -9.18 -7.97 19.32
N HIS A 133 -8.16 -8.28 20.14
CA HIS A 133 -8.27 -8.95 21.44
C HIS A 133 -7.83 -8.03 22.58
#